data_AF-A0A9E5VLZ5-F1
#
_entry.id   AF-A0A9E5VLZ5-F1
#
_cell.length_a   1.000
_cell.length_b   1.000
_cell.length_c   1.000
_cell.angle_alpha   90.00
_cell.angle_beta   90.00
_cell.angle_gamma   90.00
#
_symmetry.space_group_name_H-M   'P 1'
#
loop_
_entity.id
_entity.type
_entity.pdbx_description
1 polymer ?
#
loop_
_entity_poly.entity_id
_entity_poly.type
_entity_poly.pdbx_seq_one_letter_code
_entity_poly.pdbx_strand_id
1 'polypeptide(L)'
;MLDVLHELIKNWAAAVALAVIFGMVVSMLLPESGIKKYVSVVIGIVITIIILSPLISVLSGADVEAELMGALKSAGSTRPVLPETSSYKDYIYKVYEVYMGDG
;
A
#
# COMPACT_ATOMS: atom_id res chain seq x y z
N MET A 1 -3.86 23.83 -13.87
CA MET A 1 -3.90 23.05 -12.61
C MET A 1 -5.33 22.97 -12.07
N LEU A 2 -6.01 24.12 -11.89
CA LEU A 2 -7.42 24.14 -11.47
C LEU A 2 -8.35 23.44 -12.49
N ASP A 3 -8.10 23.61 -13.78
CA ASP A 3 -8.93 23.01 -14.84
C ASP A 3 -8.83 21.47 -14.85
N VAL A 4 -7.63 20.93 -14.64
CA VAL A 4 -7.37 19.49 -14.58
C VAL A 4 -8.11 18.85 -13.41
N LEU A 5 -8.11 19.51 -12.24
CA LEU A 5 -8.85 19.04 -11.06
C LEU A 5 -10.36 19.04 -11.32
N HIS A 6 -10.86 20.07 -11.99
CA HIS A 6 -12.29 20.19 -12.31
C HIS A 6 -12.74 19.09 -13.28
N GLU A 7 -11.95 18.78 -14.30
CA GLU A 7 -12.24 17.67 -15.23
C GLU A 7 -12.19 16.30 -14.53
N LEU A 8 -11.23 16.08 -13.64
CA LEU A 8 -11.12 14.86 -12.84
C LEU A 8 -12.39 14.61 -12.01
N ILE A 9 -12.83 15.62 -11.25
CA ILE A 9 -14.02 15.52 -10.40
C ILE A 9 -15.29 15.34 -11.24
N LYS A 10 -15.41 16.03 -12.40
CA LYS A 10 -16.56 15.83 -13.30
C LYS A 10 -16.64 14.41 -13.82
N ASN A 11 -15.54 13.88 -14.36
CA ASN A 11 -15.53 12.53 -14.94
C ASN A 11 -15.73 11.45 -13.87
N TRP A 12 -15.13 11.64 -12.69
CA TRP A 12 -15.36 10.76 -11.55
C TRP A 12 -16.83 10.77 -11.11
N ALA A 13 -17.43 11.95 -10.94
CA ALA A 13 -18.82 12.08 -10.51
C ALA A 13 -19.77 11.43 -11.53
N ALA A 14 -19.49 11.56 -12.83
CA ALA A 14 -20.22 10.87 -13.88
C ALA A 14 -20.07 9.34 -13.78
N ALA A 15 -18.87 8.82 -13.51
CA ALA A 15 -18.64 7.40 -13.29
C ALA A 15 -19.38 6.85 -12.06
N VAL A 16 -19.42 7.60 -10.96
CA VAL A 16 -20.21 7.26 -9.76
C VAL A 16 -21.69 7.21 -10.10
N ALA A 17 -22.22 8.24 -10.77
CA ALA A 17 -23.62 8.28 -11.15
C ALA A 17 -24.00 7.08 -12.05
N LEU A 18 -23.16 6.75 -13.02
CA LEU A 18 -23.35 5.60 -13.89
C LEU A 18 -23.33 4.28 -13.12
N ALA A 19 -22.41 4.11 -12.18
CA ALA A 19 -22.30 2.91 -11.35
C ALA A 19 -23.53 2.72 -10.44
N VAL A 20 -24.04 3.81 -9.86
CA VAL A 20 -25.27 3.79 -9.04
C VAL A 20 -26.47 3.39 -9.87
N ILE A 21 -26.68 4.02 -11.03
CA ILE A 21 -27.80 3.70 -11.92
C ILE A 21 -27.71 2.24 -12.39
N PHE A 22 -26.51 1.79 -12.78
CA PHE A 22 -26.27 0.40 -13.17
C PHE A 22 -26.60 -0.56 -12.00
N GLY A 23 -26.13 -0.26 -10.79
CA GLY A 23 -26.41 -1.03 -9.60
C GLY A 23 -27.92 -1.11 -9.29
N MET A 24 -28.66 -0.03 -9.50
CA MET A 24 -30.11 0.00 -9.36
C MET A 24 -30.80 -0.91 -10.38
N VAL A 25 -30.42 -0.82 -11.66
CA VAL A 25 -30.96 -1.68 -12.72
C VAL A 25 -30.67 -3.15 -12.42
N VAL A 26 -29.43 -3.49 -12.05
CA VAL A 26 -29.05 -4.85 -11.65
C VAL A 26 -29.88 -5.33 -10.46
N SER A 27 -30.08 -4.49 -9.43
CA SER A 27 -30.89 -4.83 -8.26
C SER A 27 -32.36 -5.11 -8.61
N MET A 28 -32.92 -4.39 -9.58
CA MET A 28 -34.29 -4.61 -10.08
C MET A 28 -34.41 -5.86 -10.95
N LEU A 29 -33.37 -6.19 -11.72
CA LEU A 29 -33.34 -7.41 -12.54
C LEU A 29 -33.16 -8.68 -11.70
N LEU A 30 -32.56 -8.56 -10.52
CA LEU A 30 -32.36 -9.70 -9.64
C LEU A 30 -33.67 -10.16 -9.00
N PRO A 31 -34.01 -11.46 -9.09
CA PRO A 31 -35.18 -12.03 -8.43
C PRO A 31 -34.99 -12.03 -6.90
N GLU A 32 -36.10 -11.85 -6.18
CA GLU A 32 -36.16 -11.93 -4.72
C GLU A 32 -35.76 -13.33 -4.24
N SER A 33 -34.47 -13.50 -3.98
CA SER A 33 -33.84 -14.75 -3.58
C SER A 33 -32.64 -14.44 -2.70
N GLY A 34 -32.07 -15.49 -2.08
CA GLY A 34 -30.86 -15.34 -1.26
C GLY A 34 -29.72 -14.61 -1.98
N ILE A 35 -29.58 -14.79 -3.30
CA ILE A 35 -28.49 -14.18 -4.09
C ILE A 35 -28.57 -12.65 -4.18
N LYS A 36 -29.79 -12.08 -4.13
CA LYS A 36 -30.02 -10.63 -4.20
C LYS A 36 -29.33 -9.88 -3.07
N LYS A 37 -29.29 -10.45 -1.87
CA LYS A 37 -28.58 -9.87 -0.72
C LYS A 37 -27.06 -9.80 -0.95
N TYR A 38 -26.46 -10.87 -1.47
CA TYR A 38 -25.02 -10.91 -1.73
C TYR A 38 -24.61 -9.92 -2.82
N VAL A 39 -25.37 -9.89 -3.93
CA VAL A 39 -25.09 -8.97 -5.03
C VAL A 39 -25.28 -7.51 -4.60
N SER A 40 -26.29 -7.21 -3.80
CA SER A 40 -26.51 -5.85 -3.29
C SER A 40 -25.36 -5.35 -2.40
N VAL A 41 -24.78 -6.23 -1.58
CA VAL A 41 -23.58 -5.91 -0.78
C VAL A 41 -22.38 -5.64 -1.67
N VAL A 42 -22.14 -6.48 -2.68
CA VAL A 42 -21.01 -6.30 -3.62
C VAL A 42 -21.15 -5.00 -4.39
N ILE A 43 -22.34 -4.66 -4.90
CA ILE A 43 -22.61 -3.38 -5.58
C ILE A 43 -22.28 -2.19 -4.67
N GLY A 44 -22.70 -2.24 -3.40
CA GLY A 44 -22.39 -1.20 -2.42
C GLY A 44 -20.88 -1.04 -2.18
N ILE A 45 -20.15 -2.14 -2.09
CA ILE A 45 -18.69 -2.13 -1.95
C ILE A 45 -18.03 -1.53 -3.19
N VAL A 46 -18.45 -1.92 -4.40
CA VAL A 46 -17.92 -1.39 -5.66
C VAL A 46 -18.14 0.12 -5.75
N ILE A 47 -19.36 0.60 -5.47
CA ILE A 47 -19.66 2.04 -5.45
C ILE A 47 -18.81 2.77 -4.41
N THR A 48 -18.64 2.19 -3.22
CA THR A 48 -17.78 2.75 -2.17
C THR A 48 -16.33 2.92 -2.65
N ILE A 49 -15.75 1.89 -3.30
CA ILE A 49 -14.40 1.96 -3.86
C ILE A 49 -14.30 3.07 -4.92
N ILE A 50 -15.30 3.19 -5.80
CA ILE A 50 -15.32 4.24 -6.83
C ILE A 50 -15.38 5.63 -6.18
N ILE A 51 -16.17 5.80 -5.11
CA ILE A 51 -16.25 7.06 -4.36
C ILE A 51 -14.92 7.38 -3.66
N LEU A 52 -14.16 6.38 -3.22
CA LEU A 52 -12.84 6.54 -2.61
C LEU A 52 -11.72 6.90 -3.60
N SER A 53 -11.91 6.67 -4.90
CA SER A 53 -10.90 6.93 -5.94
C SER A 53 -10.29 8.35 -5.92
N PRO A 54 -11.07 9.46 -5.88
CA PRO A 54 -10.51 10.81 -5.86
C PRO A 54 -9.78 11.11 -4.56
N LEU A 55 -10.17 10.50 -3.44
CA LEU A 55 -9.44 10.63 -2.17
C LEU A 55 -8.01 10.10 -2.33
N ILE A 56 -7.85 8.94 -2.96
CA ILE A 56 -6.54 8.37 -3.25
C ILE A 56 -5.78 9.27 -4.23
N SER A 57 -6.41 9.70 -5.33
CA SER A 57 -5.74 10.54 -6.33
C SER A 57 -5.30 11.91 -5.81
N VAL A 58 -6.04 12.51 -4.87
CA VAL A 58 -5.68 13.80 -4.26
C VAL A 58 -4.55 13.61 -3.23
N LEU A 59 -4.55 12.48 -2.50
CA LEU A 59 -3.51 12.16 -1.51
C LEU A 59 -2.20 11.68 -2.16
N SER A 60 -2.27 10.95 -3.28
CA SER A 60 -1.12 10.51 -4.08
C SER A 60 -0.44 11.63 -4.89
N GLY A 61 -0.91 12.87 -4.77
CA GLY A 61 -0.20 14.04 -5.29
C GLY A 61 1.06 14.40 -4.49
N ALA A 62 1.19 13.90 -3.26
CA ALA A 62 2.49 13.74 -2.61
C ALA A 62 3.10 12.45 -3.13
N ASP A 63 4.41 12.42 -3.37
CA ASP A 63 5.16 11.34 -4.00
C ASP A 63 5.21 10.10 -3.08
N VAL A 64 4.05 9.48 -2.81
CA VAL A 64 3.85 8.41 -1.84
C VAL A 64 4.74 7.22 -2.20
N GLU A 65 4.96 6.97 -3.48
CA GLU A 65 5.90 5.95 -3.95
C GLU A 65 7.34 6.29 -3.58
N ALA A 66 7.79 7.54 -3.78
CA ALA A 66 9.13 7.98 -3.40
C ALA A 66 9.33 7.99 -1.87
N GLU A 67 8.34 8.46 -1.10
CA GLU A 67 8.37 8.45 0.36
C GLU A 67 8.31 7.02 0.93
N LEU A 68 7.47 6.15 0.35
CA LEU A 68 7.40 4.74 0.71
C LEU A 68 8.69 4.01 0.35
N MET A 69 9.28 4.25 -0.82
CA MET A 69 10.59 3.71 -1.18
C MET A 69 11.68 4.24 -0.24
N GLY A 70 11.61 5.50 0.19
CA GLY A 70 12.48 6.07 1.20
C GLY A 70 12.35 5.39 2.56
N ALA A 71 11.11 5.17 3.01
CA ALA A 71 10.79 4.49 4.26
C ALA A 71 11.13 2.98 4.23
N LEU A 72 10.91 2.31 3.10
CA LEU A 72 11.29 0.91 2.89
C LEU A 72 12.81 0.75 2.84
N LYS A 73 13.53 1.69 2.22
CA LYS A 73 15.00 1.71 2.25
C LYS A 73 15.51 1.97 3.66
N SER A 74 14.91 2.87 4.44
CA SER A 74 15.34 3.14 5.81
C SER A 74 15.00 1.99 6.77
N ALA A 75 13.85 1.35 6.61
CA ALA A 75 13.46 0.14 7.35
C ALA A 75 14.30 -1.08 6.97
N GLY A 76 14.67 -1.24 5.69
CA GLY A 76 15.61 -2.25 5.22
C GLY A 76 17.08 -1.97 5.55
N SER A 77 17.38 -0.76 6.06
CA SER A 77 18.73 -0.33 6.47
C SER A 77 19.04 -0.58 7.95
N THR A 78 18.29 -1.44 8.65
CA THR A 78 18.94 -2.23 9.70
C THR A 78 19.98 -3.10 9.00
N ARG A 79 21.15 -2.51 8.74
CA ARG A 79 22.34 -3.19 8.26
C ARG A 79 22.43 -4.48 9.08
N PRO A 80 22.61 -5.67 8.47
CA PRO A 80 23.20 -6.74 9.25
C PRO A 80 24.47 -6.12 9.82
N VAL A 81 24.60 -6.06 11.15
CA VAL A 81 25.87 -5.74 11.78
C VAL A 81 26.79 -6.84 11.30
N LEU A 82 27.49 -6.60 10.20
CA LEU A 82 28.57 -7.43 9.72
C LEU A 82 29.74 -6.97 10.57
N PRO A 83 30.08 -7.69 11.64
CA PRO A 83 31.25 -7.37 12.45
C PRO A 83 32.44 -7.08 11.54
N GLU A 84 32.99 -5.87 11.68
CA GLU A 84 34.10 -5.43 10.85
C GLU A 84 35.26 -6.42 11.02
N THR A 85 35.82 -6.88 9.90
CA THR A 85 36.81 -7.97 9.87
C THR A 85 38.07 -7.67 10.68
N SER A 86 38.34 -6.38 10.93
CA SER A 86 39.42 -5.93 11.81
C SER A 86 39.17 -6.28 13.28
N SER A 87 37.92 -6.29 13.72
CA SER A 87 37.53 -6.64 15.08
C SER A 87 37.74 -8.13 15.34
N TYR A 88 37.39 -8.98 14.37
CA TYR A 88 37.62 -10.43 14.47
C TYR A 88 39.08 -10.80 14.67
N LYS A 89 40.02 -10.08 14.06
CA LYS A 89 41.45 -10.35 14.22
C LYS A 89 41.86 -10.19 15.68
N ASP A 90 41.44 -9.10 16.32
CA ASP A 90 41.81 -8.80 17.71
C ASP A 90 41.28 -9.86 18.69
N TYR A 91 40.02 -10.27 18.53
CA TYR A 91 39.44 -11.35 19.34
C TYR A 91 40.15 -12.69 19.12
N ILE A 92 40.44 -13.05 17.87
CA ILE A 92 41.09 -14.31 17.54
C ILE A 92 42.51 -14.35 18.12
N TYR A 93 43.28 -13.25 18.03
CA TYR A 93 44.63 -13.19 18.62
C TYR A 93 44.61 -13.25 20.14
N LYS A 94 43.69 -12.53 20.80
CA LYS A 94 43.54 -12.59 22.25
C LYS A 94 43.22 -14.00 22.73
N VAL A 95 42.37 -14.71 21.99
CA VAL A 95 42.04 -16.12 22.27
C VAL A 95 43.28 -17.01 22.08
N TYR A 96 44.03 -16.87 20.99
CA TYR A 96 45.27 -17.63 20.77
C TYR A 96 46.33 -17.37 21.85
N GLU A 97 46.50 -16.13 22.27
CA GLU A 97 47.43 -15.74 23.33
C GLU A 97 47.07 -16.41 24.66
N VAL A 98 45.77 -16.47 25.01
CA VAL A 98 45.30 -17.18 26.21
C VAL A 98 45.54 -18.70 26.13
N TYR A 99 45.49 -19.30 24.94
CA TYR A 99 45.71 -20.75 24.77
C TYR A 99 47.19 -21.14 24.63
N MET A 100 48.05 -20.24 24.17
CA MET A 100 49.49 -20.49 23.94
C MET A 100 50.38 -19.83 25.01
N GLY A 101 49.78 -19.02 25.90
CA GLY A 101 50.48 -18.24 26.93
C GLY A 101 50.84 -19.00 28.21
N ASP A 102 50.39 -20.26 28.35
CA ASP A 102 50.74 -21.17 29.45
C ASP A 102 51.56 -22.37 28.95
N GLY A 103 52.65 -22.09 28.22
CA GLY A 103 53.68 -23.06 27.80
C GLY A 103 55.09 -22.59 28.16
#